data_AF-A0A9Q0YHP4-F1
#
_entry.id   AF-A0A9Q0YHP4-F1
#
_cell.length_a   1.000
_cell.length_b   1.000
_cell.length_c   1.000
_cell.angle_alpha   90.00
_cell.angle_beta   90.00
_cell.angle_gamma   90.00
#
_symmetry.space_group_name_H-M   'P 1'
#
loop_
_entity.id
_entity.type
_entity.pdbx_description
1 polymer ?
#
loop_
_entity_poly.entity_id
_entity_poly.type
_entity_poly.pdbx_seq_one_letter_code
_entity_poly.pdbx_strand_id
1 'polypeptide(L)'
;MGETILYEGNYNVIRVIWDLRPGTDHYAKMSSNARIVGAEIALLIDQLMELAPDGTVAKDAGSYHLIGRGIGAHVAGYAGERHNPKLGRISGLDPAGPYFEDTDLIVRLDHTDAEFVDVIHTDTDPLRRLGKILRTKGS
;
A
#
# COMPACT_ATOMS: atom_id res chain seq x y z
N MET A 1 -6.57 0.91 -14.20
CA MET A 1 -5.95 -0.28 -13.56
C MET A 1 -6.94 -1.41 -13.26
N GLY A 2 -8.24 -1.17 -13.10
CA GLY A 2 -9.21 -2.25 -12.78
C GLY A 2 -9.60 -3.17 -13.95
N GLU A 3 -9.50 -2.70 -15.20
CA GLU A 3 -10.09 -3.43 -16.34
C GLU A 3 -9.22 -4.60 -16.85
N THR A 4 -7.90 -4.58 -16.63
CA THR A 4 -7.00 -5.58 -17.24
C THR A 4 -6.92 -6.89 -16.45
N ILE A 5 -7.08 -6.87 -15.12
CA ILE A 5 -7.03 -8.07 -14.27
C ILE A 5 -8.21 -9.02 -14.51
N LEU A 6 -9.36 -8.48 -14.96
CA LEU A 6 -10.56 -9.28 -15.22
C LEU A 6 -10.42 -10.24 -16.42
N TYR A 7 -9.35 -10.10 -17.22
CA TYR A 7 -9.10 -10.94 -18.39
C TYR A 7 -8.15 -12.11 -18.11
N GLU A 8 -7.51 -12.18 -16.94
CA GLU A 8 -6.51 -13.22 -16.64
C GLU A 8 -7.02 -14.36 -15.76
N GLY A 9 -8.17 -14.19 -15.09
CA GLY A 9 -8.76 -15.25 -14.28
C GLY A 9 -9.99 -14.80 -13.49
N ASN A 10 -10.52 -15.72 -12.67
CA ASN A 10 -11.68 -15.46 -11.82
C ASN A 10 -11.23 -14.88 -10.47
N TYR A 11 -11.30 -13.55 -10.36
CA TYR A 11 -10.88 -12.81 -9.17
C TYR A 11 -11.95 -11.81 -8.72
N ASN A 12 -12.05 -11.61 -7.41
CA ASN A 12 -12.78 -10.47 -6.86
C ASN A 12 -11.84 -9.27 -6.81
N VAL A 13 -12.12 -8.24 -7.62
CA VAL A 13 -11.30 -7.02 -7.67
C VAL A 13 -12.01 -5.89 -6.93
N ILE A 14 -11.46 -5.48 -5.79
CA ILE A 14 -11.97 -4.36 -4.98
C ILE A 14 -11.05 -3.16 -5.16
N ARG A 15 -11.61 -2.04 -5.64
CA ARG A 15 -10.86 -0.79 -5.77
C ARG A 15 -11.10 0.12 -4.57
N VAL A 16 -10.05 0.39 -3.80
CA VAL A 16 -10.09 1.34 -2.69
C VAL A 16 -9.74 2.74 -3.19
N ILE A 17 -10.67 3.68 -3.04
CA ILE A 17 -10.48 5.10 -3.35
C ILE A 17 -10.53 5.87 -2.04
N TRP A 18 -9.45 6.56 -1.69
CA TRP A 18 -9.28 7.21 -0.38
C TRP A 18 -8.71 8.63 -0.49
N ASP A 19 -9.07 9.32 -1.57
CA ASP A 19 -8.56 10.66 -1.87
C ASP A 19 -8.98 11.70 -0.82
N LEU A 20 -8.06 12.61 -0.51
CA LEU A 20 -8.30 13.76 0.35
C LEU A 20 -8.61 14.98 -0.50
N ARG A 21 -9.51 15.84 -0.03
CA ARG A 21 -9.87 17.08 -0.74
C ARG A 21 -8.62 17.93 -1.06
N PRO A 22 -8.56 18.63 -2.21
CA PRO A 22 -7.38 19.41 -2.61
C PRO A 22 -6.97 20.45 -1.56
N GLY A 23 -5.66 20.61 -1.32
CA GLY A 23 -5.09 21.61 -0.39
C GLY A 23 -3.55 21.61 -0.37
N THR A 24 -2.94 22.60 0.28
CA THR A 24 -1.47 22.81 0.25
C THR A 24 -0.65 21.79 1.02
N ASP A 25 -1.24 21.07 1.99
CA ASP A 25 -0.56 20.03 2.80
C ASP A 25 -0.94 18.60 2.39
N HIS A 26 -1.43 18.43 1.17
CA HIS A 26 -2.09 17.20 0.73
C HIS A 26 -1.20 15.96 0.89
N TYR A 27 0.09 16.04 0.52
CA TYR A 27 1.01 14.90 0.60
C TYR A 27 1.30 14.44 2.04
N ALA A 28 1.56 15.38 2.95
CA ALA A 28 1.81 15.06 4.36
C ALA A 28 0.54 14.48 5.02
N LYS A 29 -0.63 15.03 4.71
CA LYS A 29 -1.92 14.52 5.19
C LYS A 29 -2.21 13.12 4.64
N MET A 30 -1.94 12.87 3.36
CA MET A 30 -2.07 11.53 2.76
C MET A 30 -1.14 10.52 3.43
N SER A 31 0.11 10.91 3.70
CA SER A 31 1.09 10.04 4.36
C SER A 31 0.65 9.68 5.78
N SER A 32 0.17 10.66 6.56
CA SER A 32 -0.38 10.41 7.90
C SER A 32 -1.65 9.55 7.88
N ASN A 33 -2.54 9.77 6.91
CA ASN A 33 -3.79 9.03 6.79
C ASN A 33 -3.60 7.60 6.27
N ALA A 34 -2.44 7.29 5.69
CA ALA A 34 -2.14 5.96 5.16
C ALA A 34 -2.37 4.85 6.19
N ARG A 35 -2.00 5.10 7.46
CA ARG A 35 -2.23 4.14 8.56
C ARG A 35 -3.71 3.94 8.88
N ILE A 36 -4.52 5.00 8.82
CA ILE A 36 -5.97 4.91 9.03
C ILE A 36 -6.59 4.08 7.91
N VAL A 37 -6.24 4.38 6.66
CA VAL A 37 -6.77 3.64 5.51
C VAL A 37 -6.33 2.18 5.53
N GLY A 38 -5.08 1.89 5.94
CA GLY A 38 -4.63 0.52 6.15
C GLY A 38 -5.45 -0.24 7.20
N ALA A 39 -5.82 0.42 8.30
CA ALA A 39 -6.69 -0.16 9.32
C ALA A 39 -8.11 -0.44 8.81
N GLU A 40 -8.70 0.47 8.04
CA GLU A 40 -10.02 0.28 7.42
C GLU A 40 -10.03 -0.88 6.41
N ILE A 41 -8.95 -1.02 5.62
CA ILE A 41 -8.79 -2.14 4.69
C ILE A 41 -8.66 -3.46 5.46
N ALA A 42 -7.89 -3.48 6.56
CA ALA A 42 -7.78 -4.67 7.39
C ALA A 42 -9.13 -5.08 7.98
N LEU A 43 -9.89 -4.11 8.53
CA LEU A 43 -11.23 -4.37 9.04
C LEU A 43 -12.17 -4.92 7.95
N LEU A 44 -12.09 -4.40 6.73
CA LEU A 44 -12.87 -4.93 5.61
C LEU A 44 -12.49 -6.39 5.30
N ILE A 45 -11.19 -6.72 5.29
CA ILE A 45 -10.72 -8.09 5.03
C ILE A 45 -11.20 -9.04 6.13
N ASP A 46 -11.11 -8.63 7.40
CA ASP A 46 -11.65 -9.40 8.53
C ASP A 46 -13.15 -9.68 8.38
N GLN A 47 -13.93 -8.66 8.00
CA GLN A 47 -15.37 -8.81 7.75
C GLN A 47 -15.66 -9.75 6.57
N LEU A 48 -14.87 -9.67 5.50
CA LEU A 48 -15.00 -10.57 4.35
C LEU A 48 -14.72 -12.01 4.77
N MET A 49 -13.65 -12.26 5.53
CA MET A 49 -13.34 -13.59 6.07
C MET A 49 -14.44 -14.09 7.02
N GLU A 50 -14.95 -13.23 7.91
CA GLU A 50 -15.99 -13.60 8.85
C GLU A 50 -17.30 -14.01 8.14
N LEU A 51 -17.77 -13.17 7.21
CA LEU A 51 -19.05 -13.35 6.53
C LEU A 51 -19.00 -14.36 5.38
N ALA A 52 -17.81 -14.67 4.87
CA ALA A 52 -17.65 -15.63 3.78
C ALA A 52 -18.08 -17.05 4.20
N PRO A 53 -18.81 -17.78 3.33
CA PRO A 53 -19.12 -19.19 3.56
C PRO A 53 -17.84 -20.03 3.69
N ASP A 54 -17.90 -21.07 4.53
CA ASP A 54 -16.78 -21.98 4.72
C ASP A 54 -16.38 -22.65 3.39
N GLY A 55 -15.07 -22.81 3.20
CA GLY A 55 -14.49 -23.40 1.99
C GLY A 55 -14.40 -22.44 0.80
N THR A 56 -14.81 -21.18 0.94
CA THR A 56 -14.58 -20.15 -0.09
C THR A 56 -13.20 -19.51 0.04
N VAL A 57 -12.66 -19.01 -1.08
CA VAL A 57 -11.36 -18.32 -1.09
C VAL A 57 -11.34 -17.15 -0.11
N ALA A 58 -12.43 -16.38 -0.02
CA ALA A 58 -12.51 -15.22 0.87
C ALA A 58 -12.37 -15.58 2.36
N LYS A 59 -12.54 -16.85 2.75
CA LYS A 59 -12.34 -17.34 4.13
C LYS A 59 -10.85 -17.49 4.48
N ASP A 60 -9.99 -17.60 3.49
CA ASP A 60 -8.56 -17.85 3.63
C ASP A 60 -7.75 -16.56 3.48
N ALA A 61 -6.99 -16.18 4.52
CA ALA A 61 -6.10 -15.03 4.49
C ALA A 61 -5.04 -15.11 3.36
N GLY A 62 -4.59 -16.32 3.04
CA GLY A 62 -3.62 -16.58 1.95
C GLY A 62 -4.16 -16.26 0.56
N SER A 63 -5.47 -16.11 0.40
CA SER A 63 -6.10 -15.78 -0.88
C SER A 63 -6.07 -14.28 -1.22
N TYR A 64 -5.72 -13.42 -0.27
CA TYR A 64 -5.74 -11.97 -0.44
C TYR A 64 -4.44 -11.46 -1.05
N HIS A 65 -4.59 -10.62 -2.08
CA HIS A 65 -3.49 -9.91 -2.73
C HIS A 65 -3.77 -8.41 -2.74
N LEU A 66 -2.94 -7.64 -2.04
CA LEU A 66 -3.04 -6.19 -1.99
C LEU A 66 -2.05 -5.57 -2.96
N ILE A 67 -2.51 -4.60 -3.77
CA ILE A 67 -1.67 -3.88 -4.73
C ILE A 67 -1.76 -2.40 -4.40
N GLY A 68 -0.62 -1.79 -4.06
CA GLY A 68 -0.52 -0.39 -3.67
C GLY A 68 0.48 0.36 -4.52
N ARG A 69 0.14 1.58 -4.99
CA ARG A 69 1.05 2.45 -5.74
C ARG A 69 1.43 3.69 -4.94
N GLY A 70 2.70 4.12 -4.97
CA GLY A 70 3.15 5.30 -4.23
C GLY A 70 2.91 5.15 -2.73
N ILE A 71 2.22 6.12 -2.11
CA ILE A 71 1.79 6.04 -0.70
C ILE A 71 0.89 4.82 -0.47
N GLY A 72 0.12 4.40 -1.48
CA GLY A 72 -0.74 3.22 -1.41
C GLY A 72 0.01 1.91 -1.15
N ALA A 73 1.31 1.83 -1.47
CA ALA A 73 2.13 0.66 -1.13
C ALA A 73 2.27 0.52 0.40
N HIS A 74 2.44 1.62 1.12
CA HIS A 74 2.50 1.63 2.58
C HIS A 74 1.12 1.40 3.20
N VAL A 75 0.05 1.88 2.57
CA VAL A 75 -1.32 1.50 2.97
C VAL A 75 -1.52 -0.02 2.92
N ALA A 76 -1.03 -0.68 1.87
CA ALA A 76 -1.09 -2.14 1.76
C ALA A 76 -0.25 -2.83 2.86
N GLY A 77 0.94 -2.32 3.17
CA GLY A 77 1.76 -2.80 4.30
C GLY A 77 1.04 -2.68 5.64
N TYR A 78 0.46 -1.52 5.93
CA TYR A 78 -0.36 -1.30 7.13
C TYR A 78 -1.57 -2.25 7.18
N ALA A 79 -2.23 -2.52 6.07
CA ALA A 79 -3.28 -3.54 6.09
C ALA A 79 -2.69 -4.91 6.42
N GLY A 80 -1.59 -5.31 5.76
CA GLY A 80 -0.91 -6.58 5.96
C GLY A 80 -0.47 -6.86 7.41
N GLU A 81 0.24 -5.91 8.04
CA GLU A 81 0.79 -6.06 9.41
C GLU A 81 -0.28 -6.39 10.47
N ARG A 82 -1.55 -6.11 10.19
CA ARG A 82 -2.68 -6.30 11.11
C ARG A 82 -3.26 -7.71 11.08
N HIS A 83 -2.84 -8.57 10.16
CA HIS A 83 -3.42 -9.92 10.01
C HIS A 83 -2.51 -11.00 10.56
N ASN A 84 -3.11 -11.92 11.31
CA ASN A 84 -2.51 -13.18 11.71
C ASN A 84 -3.61 -14.27 11.70
N PRO A 85 -3.60 -15.23 10.77
CA PRO A 85 -2.54 -15.55 9.80
C PRO A 85 -2.27 -14.44 8.77
N LYS A 86 -1.06 -14.45 8.18
CA LYS A 86 -0.63 -13.42 7.22
C LYS A 86 -1.45 -13.48 5.94
N LEU A 87 -1.59 -12.33 5.28
CA LEU A 87 -2.14 -12.26 3.94
C LEU A 87 -1.18 -12.88 2.92
N GLY A 88 -1.72 -13.42 1.83
CA GLY A 88 -0.93 -14.14 0.84
C GLY A 88 0.09 -13.27 0.11
N ARG A 89 -0.31 -12.08 -0.37
CA ARG A 89 0.60 -11.24 -1.17
C ARG A 89 0.38 -9.74 -1.01
N ILE A 90 1.48 -8.98 -1.04
CA ILE A 90 1.47 -7.53 -1.26
C ILE A 90 2.39 -7.18 -2.42
N SER A 91 1.89 -6.41 -3.39
CA SER A 91 2.71 -5.81 -4.45
C SER A 91 2.79 -4.30 -4.29
N GLY A 92 4.00 -3.80 -4.02
CA GLY A 92 4.31 -2.37 -3.96
C GLY A 92 4.76 -1.85 -5.32
N LEU A 93 3.93 -1.01 -5.94
CA LEU A 93 4.23 -0.37 -7.22
C LEU A 93 4.78 1.04 -6.96
N ASP A 94 6.11 1.16 -7.02
CA ASP A 94 6.84 2.40 -6.80
C ASP A 94 6.52 3.04 -5.44
N PRO A 95 6.86 2.38 -4.31
CA PRO A 95 6.55 2.88 -2.98
C PRO A 95 7.10 4.29 -2.74
N ALA A 96 6.32 5.12 -2.07
CA ALA A 96 6.71 6.52 -1.83
C ALA A 96 7.90 6.63 -0.88
N GLY A 97 9.00 7.24 -1.32
CA GLY A 97 10.14 7.55 -0.44
C GLY A 97 9.85 8.58 0.67
N PRO A 98 9.36 9.80 0.37
CA PRO A 98 9.26 10.84 1.40
C PRO A 98 8.25 10.46 2.50
N TYR A 99 8.67 10.67 3.75
CA TYR A 99 8.00 10.26 5.00
C TYR A 99 8.05 8.76 5.35
N PHE A 100 8.63 7.90 4.50
CA PHE A 100 8.70 6.46 4.71
C PHE A 100 10.13 5.88 4.60
N GLU A 101 10.98 6.46 3.75
CA GLU A 101 12.39 6.07 3.62
C GLU A 101 13.15 6.30 4.94
N ASP A 102 14.06 5.38 5.27
CA ASP A 102 14.85 5.37 6.52
C ASP A 102 14.02 5.39 7.82
N THR A 103 12.73 5.03 7.75
CA THR A 103 11.87 4.87 8.94
C THR A 103 11.87 3.41 9.45
N ASP A 104 11.41 3.25 10.69
CA ASP A 104 11.15 1.94 11.31
C ASP A 104 10.17 1.11 10.45
N LEU A 105 10.26 -0.21 10.51
CA LEU A 105 9.39 -1.13 9.75
C LEU A 105 7.92 -0.84 10.00
N ILE A 106 7.53 -0.52 11.24
CA ILE A 106 6.15 -0.17 11.62
C ILE A 106 5.59 1.09 10.91
N VAL A 107 6.44 1.84 10.21
CA VAL A 107 6.05 3.07 9.50
C VAL A 107 5.97 2.85 8.00
N ARG A 108 6.39 1.71 7.44
CA ARG A 108 6.49 1.53 5.99
C ARG A 108 6.11 0.11 5.56
N LEU A 109 6.09 -0.09 4.24
CA LEU A 109 5.93 -1.43 3.67
C LEU A 109 7.24 -2.19 3.91
N ASP A 110 7.12 -3.43 4.36
CA ASP A 110 8.25 -4.32 4.54
C ASP A 110 7.91 -5.80 4.28
N HIS A 111 8.93 -6.64 4.16
CA HIS A 111 8.79 -8.06 3.88
C HIS A 111 7.98 -8.85 4.91
N THR A 112 7.76 -8.31 6.12
CA THR A 112 6.98 -8.98 7.16
C THR A 112 5.47 -8.79 7.03
N ASP A 113 4.99 -7.88 6.17
CA ASP A 113 3.57 -7.52 6.08
C ASP A 113 2.68 -8.59 5.40
N ALA A 114 3.27 -9.55 4.68
CA ALA A 114 2.55 -10.67 4.05
C ALA A 114 3.44 -11.92 3.99
N GLU A 115 2.89 -13.03 3.49
CA GLU A 115 3.68 -14.21 3.15
C GLU A 115 4.65 -13.93 2.00
N PHE A 116 4.22 -13.16 1.01
CA PHE A 116 5.05 -12.72 -0.10
C PHE A 116 4.87 -11.22 -0.37
N VAL A 117 5.98 -10.49 -0.43
CA VAL A 117 6.01 -9.06 -0.75
C VAL A 117 6.92 -8.83 -1.95
N ASP A 118 6.38 -8.27 -3.02
CA ASP A 118 7.13 -7.89 -4.21
C ASP A 118 7.03 -6.39 -4.48
N VAL A 119 8.16 -5.77 -4.84
CA VAL A 119 8.23 -4.32 -5.05
C VAL A 119 8.85 -4.02 -6.41
N ILE A 120 8.14 -3.25 -7.22
CA ILE A 120 8.60 -2.75 -8.52
C ILE A 120 8.90 -1.27 -8.34
N HIS A 121 10.14 -0.84 -8.57
CA HIS A 121 10.49 0.56 -8.50
C HIS A 121 10.62 1.16 -9.91
N THR A 122 9.98 2.30 -10.14
CA THR A 122 9.98 2.99 -11.45
C THR A 122 10.50 4.42 -11.38
N ASP A 123 10.49 5.04 -10.19
CA ASP A 123 11.04 6.39 -9.93
C ASP A 123 11.83 6.38 -8.61
N THR A 124 13.02 5.79 -8.66
CA THR A 124 13.90 5.64 -7.48
C THR A 124 14.79 6.85 -7.22
N ASP A 125 14.63 7.96 -7.95
CA ASP A 125 15.53 9.09 -7.75
C ASP A 125 15.28 9.70 -6.36
N PRO A 126 16.25 9.64 -5.44
CA PRO A 126 16.01 10.12 -4.08
C PRO A 126 15.73 11.62 -4.14
N LEU A 127 14.66 12.07 -3.47
CA LEU A 127 14.28 13.49 -3.36
C LEU A 127 15.44 14.41 -2.90
N ARG A 128 16.48 13.84 -2.30
CA ARG A 128 17.76 14.53 -2.01
C ARG A 128 18.45 15.13 -3.24
N ARG A 129 18.19 14.65 -4.47
CA ARG A 129 18.76 15.24 -5.70
C ARG A 129 18.00 16.47 -6.18
N LEU A 130 16.68 16.54 -5.98
CA LEU A 130 15.87 17.72 -6.35
C LEU A 130 16.14 18.93 -5.44
N GLY A 131 16.53 18.71 -4.18
CA GLY A 131 16.95 19.78 -3.26
C GLY A 131 18.33 20.41 -3.55
N LYS A 132 19.14 19.82 -4.44
CA LYS A 132 20.48 20.36 -4.79
C LYS A 132 20.52 21.19 -6.07
N ILE A 133 19.43 21.28 -6.83
CA ILE A 133 19.39 22.04 -8.10
C ILE A 133 19.00 23.53 -7.89
N LEU A 134 18.59 23.95 -6.70
CA LEU A 134 18.27 25.37 -6.41
C LEU A 134 19.37 26.16 -5.67
N ARG A 135 20.62 25.68 -5.64
CA ARG A 135 21.77 26.49 -5.20
C ARG A 135 22.95 26.37 -6.17
N THR A 136 22.86 27.10 -7.29
CA THR A 136 24.05 27.51 -8.04
C THR A 136 24.16 29.03 -8.07
N LYS A 137 25.21 29.51 -7.37
CA LYS A 137 25.98 30.75 -7.55
C LYS A 137 25.29 32.11 -7.36
N GLY A 138 25.73 32.78 -6.30
CA GLY A 138 25.88 34.23 -6.23
C GLY A 138 27.01 34.52 -5.25
N SER A 139 28.20 34.79 -5.79
CA SER A 139 29.35 35.40 -5.13
C SER A 139 29.06 36.85 -4.74
#